data_AF-A0A8B6DYS8-F1
#
_entry.id   AF-A0A8B6DYS8-F1
#
_cell.length_a   1.000
_cell.length_b   1.000
_cell.length_c   1.000
_cell.angle_alpha   90.00
_cell.angle_beta   90.00
_cell.angle_gamma   90.00
#
_symmetry.space_group_name_H-M   'P 1'
#
loop_
_entity.id
_entity.type
_entity.pdbx_description
1 polymer ?
#
loop_
_entity_poly.entity_id
_entity_poly.type
_entity_poly.pdbx_seq_one_letter_code
_entity_poly.pdbx_strand_id
1 'polypeptide(L)'
;MGLIRKSSIEEYWNSSLPSQASHWFKKVMSRNRFQNILKFLYVSDYLRNVPRQHPAYDPASRFRPLLSFMNKQFCRFIVPKKEVCVDETLMATKGHNVMRQYIPSKAAKFGIKFWMLCESATGYILQMSVYRGRHFDPVPAGQLQGTTVVMDLMSASNILNKGYHVFCDSFFCSQNLASRLIQTTTYITGTLRKNRPMPNTIRNANPTPDNHVYMRKDKMLCDAFRDMDGKKTVRMLSTAFSVQHIPSGRPRIVNGYNKNMGAVDTTDAIIKAYGGHRKNR
;
A
#
# COMPACT_ATOMS: atom_id res chain seq x y z
N MET A 1 -18.26 12.86 -11.77
CA MET A 1 -18.12 11.61 -12.56
C MET A 1 -17.86 10.36 -11.71
N GLY A 2 -17.53 10.48 -10.42
CA GLY A 2 -17.47 9.35 -9.48
C GLY A 2 -18.85 8.91 -8.98
N LEU A 3 -19.67 9.86 -8.53
CA LEU A 3 -21.03 9.64 -8.01
C LEU A 3 -22.03 9.22 -9.10
N ILE A 4 -22.04 9.93 -10.23
CA ILE A 4 -22.84 9.57 -11.41
C ILE A 4 -21.93 8.85 -12.39
N ARG A 5 -22.29 7.61 -12.75
CA ARG A 5 -21.59 6.76 -13.71
C ARG A 5 -22.46 6.54 -14.95
N LYS A 6 -21.95 7.03 -16.09
CA LYS A 6 -22.42 6.81 -17.46
C LYS A 6 -21.43 5.92 -18.21
N SER A 7 -21.90 5.28 -19.28
CA SER A 7 -21.14 4.26 -20.02
C SER A 7 -19.98 4.87 -20.80
N SER A 8 -20.18 6.07 -21.34
CA SER A 8 -19.24 6.84 -22.15
C SER A 8 -19.05 8.26 -21.60
N ILE A 9 -18.01 8.95 -22.08
CA ILE A 9 -17.73 10.33 -21.68
C ILE A 9 -18.74 11.30 -22.30
N GLU A 10 -19.24 10.98 -23.49
CA GLU A 10 -20.22 11.75 -24.25
C GLU A 10 -21.58 11.80 -23.56
N GLU A 11 -22.00 10.69 -22.93
CA GLU A 11 -23.29 10.56 -22.25
C GLU A 11 -23.49 11.56 -21.10
N TYR A 12 -22.42 12.05 -20.48
CA TYR A 12 -22.53 13.09 -19.45
C TYR A 12 -23.05 14.43 -20.00
N TRP A 13 -22.91 14.65 -21.31
CA TRP A 13 -23.46 15.80 -22.05
C TRP A 13 -24.63 15.39 -22.95
N ASN A 14 -25.21 14.20 -22.79
CA ASN A 14 -26.42 13.85 -23.50
C ASN A 14 -27.64 14.51 -22.84
N SER A 15 -28.54 15.08 -23.65
CA SER A 15 -29.84 15.62 -23.20
C SER A 15 -30.99 15.20 -24.11
N SER A 16 -30.81 14.18 -24.94
CA SER A 16 -31.86 13.70 -25.86
C SER A 16 -33.06 13.10 -25.12
N LEU A 17 -32.85 12.51 -23.94
CA LEU A 17 -33.91 11.99 -23.08
C LEU A 17 -33.82 12.63 -21.68
N PRO A 18 -34.89 13.26 -21.17
CA PRO A 18 -34.89 13.89 -19.85
C PRO A 18 -34.50 12.94 -18.72
N SER A 19 -34.97 11.68 -18.77
CA SER A 19 -34.67 10.65 -17.77
C SER A 19 -33.19 10.24 -17.71
N GLN A 20 -32.43 10.51 -18.78
CA GLN A 20 -31.00 10.18 -18.85
C GLN A 20 -30.11 11.42 -18.75
N ALA A 21 -30.68 12.62 -18.80
CA ALA A 21 -29.94 13.87 -18.82
C ALA A 21 -29.25 14.14 -17.48
N SER A 22 -28.01 14.64 -17.54
CA SER A 22 -27.30 15.15 -16.36
C SER A 22 -27.07 16.65 -16.54
N HIS A 23 -28.01 17.44 -16.02
CA HIS A 23 -28.11 18.88 -16.33
C HIS A 23 -26.90 19.72 -15.87
N TRP A 24 -26.14 19.25 -14.89
CA TRP A 24 -25.05 20.04 -14.31
C TRP A 24 -23.76 20.04 -15.15
N PHE A 25 -23.44 18.97 -15.88
CA PHE A 25 -22.19 18.90 -16.65
C PHE A 25 -22.11 19.98 -17.74
N LYS A 26 -23.22 20.17 -18.48
CA LYS A 26 -23.33 21.20 -19.53
C LYS A 26 -23.22 22.61 -18.98
N LYS A 27 -23.72 22.84 -17.76
CA LYS A 27 -23.66 24.14 -17.08
C LYS A 27 -22.24 24.51 -16.66
N VAL A 28 -21.38 23.52 -16.37
CA VAL A 28 -20.00 23.77 -15.92
C VAL A 28 -19.04 24.00 -17.09
N MET A 29 -19.05 23.14 -18.11
CA MET A 29 -18.26 23.34 -19.34
C MET A 29 -18.80 22.52 -20.50
N SER A 30 -18.43 22.86 -21.74
CA SER A 30 -18.76 22.05 -22.90
C SER A 30 -18.00 20.71 -22.91
N ARG A 31 -18.59 19.67 -23.53
CA ARG A 31 -17.97 18.35 -23.70
C ARG A 31 -16.59 18.45 -24.33
N ASN A 32 -16.50 19.20 -25.43
CA ASN A 32 -15.26 19.35 -26.19
C ASN A 32 -14.18 20.04 -25.36
N ARG A 33 -14.52 21.05 -24.55
CA ARG A 33 -13.58 21.69 -23.62
C ARG A 33 -13.08 20.69 -22.58
N PHE A 34 -13.96 19.89 -21.98
CA PHE A 34 -13.57 18.86 -21.02
C PHE A 34 -12.62 17.82 -21.64
N GLN A 35 -12.95 17.30 -22.82
CA GLN A 35 -12.11 16.33 -23.53
C GLN A 35 -10.75 16.92 -23.93
N ASN A 36 -10.70 18.17 -24.35
CA ASN A 36 -9.44 18.87 -24.64
C ASN A 36 -8.58 19.02 -23.38
N ILE A 37 -9.16 19.48 -22.27
CA ILE A 37 -8.44 19.57 -20.99
C ILE A 37 -7.91 18.20 -20.58
N LEU A 38 -8.75 17.15 -20.64
CA LEU A 38 -8.33 15.79 -20.27
C LEU A 38 -7.19 15.26 -21.16
N LYS A 39 -7.22 15.56 -22.46
CA LYS A 39 -6.20 15.11 -23.43
C LYS A 39 -4.86 15.84 -23.25
N PHE A 40 -4.89 17.12 -22.91
CA PHE A 40 -3.72 17.99 -22.84
C PHE A 40 -3.32 18.36 -21.41
N LEU A 41 -3.83 17.64 -20.40
CA LEU A 41 -3.42 17.85 -19.01
C LEU A 41 -2.03 17.27 -18.78
N TYR A 42 -1.07 18.15 -18.51
CA TYR A 42 0.28 17.80 -18.08
C TYR A 42 0.54 18.37 -16.69
N VAL A 43 1.18 17.57 -15.83
CA VAL A 43 1.52 17.95 -14.44
C VAL A 43 3.03 18.07 -14.23
N SER A 44 3.80 17.96 -15.30
CA SER A 44 5.26 18.09 -15.32
C SER A 44 5.68 18.90 -16.54
N ASP A 45 6.81 19.61 -16.40
CA ASP A 45 7.45 20.29 -17.51
C ASP A 45 8.13 19.27 -18.43
N TYR A 46 7.59 19.09 -19.62
CA TYR A 46 8.08 18.08 -20.56
C TYR A 46 9.50 18.38 -21.07
N LEU A 47 9.91 19.66 -21.07
CA LEU A 47 11.23 20.09 -21.52
C LEU A 47 12.34 19.60 -20.58
N ARG A 48 11.99 19.27 -19.33
CA ARG A 48 12.93 18.73 -18.32
C ARG A 48 13.02 17.21 -18.34
N ASN A 49 12.21 16.53 -19.15
CA ASN A 49 12.26 15.07 -19.22
C ASN A 49 13.44 14.63 -20.09
N VAL A 50 14.34 13.85 -19.49
CA VAL A 50 15.44 13.24 -20.22
C VAL A 50 14.95 12.06 -21.10
N PRO A 51 15.63 11.76 -22.22
CA PRO A 51 15.32 10.61 -23.06
C PRO A 51 15.43 9.28 -22.29
N ARG A 52 14.72 8.24 -22.76
CA ARG A 52 14.67 6.91 -22.11
C ARG A 52 16.03 6.25 -21.94
N GLN A 53 16.97 6.54 -22.84
CA GLN A 53 18.32 5.98 -22.86
C GLN A 53 19.26 6.69 -21.88
N HIS A 54 18.85 7.85 -21.35
CA HIS A 54 19.68 8.63 -20.45
C HIS A 54 19.72 7.98 -19.05
N PRO A 55 20.89 7.90 -18.38
CA PRO A 55 21.01 7.29 -17.05
C PRO A 55 20.09 7.91 -15.98
N ALA A 56 19.79 9.20 -16.10
CA ALA A 56 18.88 9.92 -15.21
C ALA A 56 17.38 9.75 -15.56
N TYR A 57 17.02 8.87 -16.50
CA TYR A 57 15.63 8.65 -16.89
C TYR A 57 14.81 8.09 -15.74
N ASP A 58 13.79 8.85 -15.31
CA ASP A 58 12.79 8.41 -14.36
C ASP A 58 11.47 8.15 -15.08
N PRO A 59 10.97 6.90 -15.16
CA PRO A 59 9.70 6.61 -15.83
C PRO A 59 8.49 7.25 -15.13
N ALA A 60 8.64 7.66 -13.86
CA ALA A 60 7.61 8.36 -13.09
C ALA A 60 7.69 9.90 -13.20
N SER A 61 8.70 10.45 -13.86
CA SER A 61 8.93 11.91 -14.01
C SER A 61 7.67 12.69 -14.40
N ARG A 62 6.85 12.10 -15.27
CA ARG A 62 5.63 12.73 -15.80
C ARG A 62 4.59 13.10 -14.75
N PHE A 63 4.50 12.36 -13.65
CA PHE A 63 3.56 12.64 -12.55
C PHE A 63 4.26 12.82 -11.19
N ARG A 64 5.59 12.76 -11.15
CA ARG A 64 6.39 12.93 -9.94
C ARG A 64 6.07 14.25 -9.21
N PRO A 65 5.94 15.41 -9.89
CA PRO A 65 5.61 16.65 -9.18
C PRO A 65 4.28 16.59 -8.43
N LEU A 66 3.26 15.96 -9.04
CA LEU A 66 1.96 15.77 -8.40
C LEU A 66 2.06 14.81 -7.20
N LEU A 67 2.77 13.69 -7.36
CA LEU A 67 2.99 12.73 -6.27
C LEU A 67 3.71 13.39 -5.09
N SER A 68 4.80 14.12 -5.37
CA SER A 68 5.56 14.86 -4.35
C SER A 68 4.72 15.94 -3.66
N PHE A 69 3.89 16.66 -4.41
CA PHE A 69 2.96 17.64 -3.85
C PHE A 69 1.94 16.98 -2.92
N MET A 70 1.30 15.88 -3.35
CA MET A 70 0.33 15.14 -2.54
C MET A 70 0.96 14.62 -1.25
N ASN A 71 2.12 13.97 -1.33
CA ASN A 71 2.83 13.46 -0.17
C ASN A 71 3.18 14.57 0.84
N LYS A 72 3.56 15.77 0.35
CA LYS A 72 3.79 16.94 1.21
C LYS A 72 2.50 17.39 1.90
N GLN A 73 1.36 17.36 1.22
CA GLN A 73 0.08 17.73 1.84
C GLN A 73 -0.39 16.67 2.84
N PHE A 74 -0.25 15.38 2.53
CA PHE A 74 -0.66 14.29 3.42
C PHE A 74 0.01 14.38 4.79
N CYS A 75 1.31 14.66 4.81
CA CYS A 75 2.06 14.81 6.05
C CYS A 75 1.80 16.14 6.80
N ARG A 76 1.16 17.12 6.15
CA ARG A 76 0.98 18.48 6.72
C ARG A 76 -0.25 18.59 7.61
N PHE A 77 -1.35 17.95 7.24
CA PHE A 77 -2.65 18.26 7.82
C PHE A 77 -3.08 17.33 8.97
N ILE A 78 -2.52 16.12 9.03
CA ILE A 78 -2.92 15.10 10.00
C ILE A 78 -1.70 14.54 10.70
N VAL A 79 -1.77 14.50 12.03
CA VAL A 79 -0.89 13.67 12.86
C VAL A 79 -1.61 12.33 13.05
N PRO A 80 -1.10 11.23 12.51
CA PRO A 80 -1.76 9.93 12.65
C PRO A 80 -1.65 9.40 14.08
N LYS A 81 -2.60 8.55 14.43
CA LYS A 81 -2.51 7.64 15.57
C LYS A 81 -1.31 6.71 15.44
N LYS A 82 -0.95 6.09 16.56
CA LYS A 82 0.26 5.27 16.70
C LYS A 82 0.31 4.09 15.73
N GLU A 83 -0.83 3.50 15.42
CA GLU A 83 -0.95 2.35 14.53
C GLU A 83 -1.06 2.77 13.06
N VAL A 84 -0.11 2.32 12.25
CA VAL A 84 -0.04 2.56 10.81
C VAL A 84 0.20 1.25 10.08
N CYS A 85 -0.25 1.12 8.83
CA CYS A 85 0.02 -0.07 8.01
C CYS A 85 0.70 0.26 6.69
N VAL A 86 1.60 -0.62 6.26
CA VAL A 86 2.23 -0.58 4.94
C VAL A 86 1.71 -1.73 4.09
N ASP A 87 1.26 -1.39 2.90
CA ASP A 87 0.84 -2.36 1.88
C ASP A 87 0.94 -1.75 0.48
N GLU A 88 0.49 -2.50 -0.53
CA GLU A 88 0.44 -2.10 -1.92
C GLU A 88 -0.97 -1.82 -2.43
N THR A 89 -1.05 -0.86 -3.35
CA THR A 89 -2.20 -0.67 -4.24
C THR A 89 -1.79 -0.81 -5.70
N LEU A 90 -2.76 -1.16 -6.55
CA LEU A 90 -2.57 -1.32 -7.98
C LEU A 90 -3.55 -0.43 -8.75
N MET A 91 -3.03 0.65 -9.33
CA MET A 91 -3.83 1.52 -10.19
C MET A 91 -3.94 0.92 -11.58
N ALA A 92 -5.14 0.46 -11.95
CA ALA A 92 -5.39 -0.19 -13.23
C ALA A 92 -4.99 0.69 -14.41
N THR A 93 -4.23 0.13 -15.36
CA THR A 93 -3.91 0.81 -16.62
C THR A 93 -3.82 -0.17 -17.77
N LYS A 94 -4.26 0.29 -18.96
CA LYS A 94 -4.03 -0.38 -20.24
C LYS A 94 -2.83 0.20 -21.00
N GLY A 95 -2.27 1.32 -20.53
CA GLY A 95 -1.15 1.97 -21.17
C GLY A 95 0.11 1.11 -21.13
N HIS A 96 0.86 1.12 -22.23
CA HIS A 96 2.16 0.47 -22.32
C HIS A 96 3.22 1.32 -21.60
N ASN A 97 3.55 0.92 -20.39
CA ASN A 97 4.52 1.60 -19.52
C ASN A 97 5.45 0.56 -18.89
N VAL A 98 6.75 0.89 -18.79
CA VAL A 98 7.76 0.07 -18.11
C VAL A 98 7.44 -0.18 -16.62
N MET A 99 6.67 0.71 -16.00
CA MET A 99 6.23 0.56 -14.60
C MET A 99 5.03 -0.38 -14.44
N ARG A 100 4.43 -0.86 -15.54
CA ARG A 100 3.25 -1.73 -15.49
C ARG A 100 3.62 -3.06 -14.84
N GLN A 101 2.91 -3.42 -13.77
CA GLN A 101 3.07 -4.65 -13.03
C GLN A 101 1.89 -5.60 -13.27
N TYR A 102 2.16 -6.89 -13.16
CA TYR A 102 1.16 -7.94 -13.10
C TYR A 102 1.09 -8.50 -11.66
N ILE A 103 -0.07 -8.36 -11.01
CA ILE A 103 -0.32 -8.85 -9.65
C ILE A 103 -1.59 -9.72 -9.70
N PRO A 104 -1.46 -11.06 -9.82
CA PRO A 104 -2.60 -11.95 -10.02
C PRO A 104 -3.71 -11.85 -8.97
N SER A 105 -3.33 -11.51 -7.72
CA SER A 105 -4.25 -11.42 -6.58
C SER A 105 -5.13 -10.18 -6.57
N LYS A 106 -4.74 -9.09 -7.28
CA LYS A 106 -5.53 -7.85 -7.33
C LYS A 106 -6.54 -7.92 -8.48
N ALA A 107 -7.74 -7.35 -8.27
CA ALA A 107 -8.85 -7.45 -9.22
C ALA A 107 -8.54 -6.94 -10.64
N ALA A 108 -7.77 -5.85 -10.76
CA ALA A 108 -7.37 -5.30 -12.07
C ALA A 108 -6.30 -6.15 -12.78
N LYS A 109 -5.54 -6.96 -12.02
CA LYS A 109 -4.37 -7.77 -12.39
C LYS A 109 -3.19 -7.00 -13.00
N PHE A 110 -3.43 -6.00 -13.84
CA PHE A 110 -2.42 -5.16 -14.46
C PHE A 110 -2.59 -3.70 -14.07
N GLY A 111 -1.50 -3.05 -13.69
CA GLY A 111 -1.56 -1.65 -13.28
C GLY A 111 -0.20 -1.06 -12.91
N ILE A 112 -0.20 0.19 -12.48
CA ILE A 112 0.95 0.82 -11.83
C ILE A 112 0.86 0.51 -10.35
N LYS A 113 1.91 -0.12 -9.81
CA LYS A 113 1.98 -0.49 -8.39
C LYS A 113 2.47 0.70 -7.57
N PHE A 114 1.78 0.98 -6.47
CA PHE A 114 2.22 1.92 -5.45
C PHE A 114 2.37 1.21 -4.11
N TRP A 115 3.39 1.59 -3.37
CA TRP A 115 3.53 1.31 -1.95
C TRP A 115 2.85 2.43 -1.17
N MET A 116 2.06 2.09 -0.16
CA MET A 116 1.33 3.06 0.64
C MET A 116 1.57 2.80 2.13
N LEU A 117 1.72 3.89 2.87
CA LEU A 117 1.67 3.94 4.31
C LEU A 117 0.38 4.67 4.70
N CYS A 118 -0.49 3.99 5.45
CA CYS A 118 -1.77 4.53 5.89
C CYS A 118 -1.90 4.48 7.41
N GLU A 119 -2.67 5.40 7.98
CA GLU A 119 -3.17 5.27 9.34
C GLU A 119 -4.14 4.08 9.43
N SER A 120 -3.91 3.16 10.36
CA SER A 120 -4.68 1.92 10.46
C SER A 120 -6.15 2.15 10.76
N ALA A 121 -6.48 3.16 11.57
CA ALA A 121 -7.84 3.40 12.04
C ALA A 121 -8.78 4.01 10.99
N THR A 122 -8.25 4.81 10.05
CA THR A 122 -9.07 5.60 9.11
C THR A 122 -8.79 5.29 7.65
N GLY A 123 -7.67 4.64 7.33
CA GLY A 123 -7.20 4.49 5.95
C GLY A 123 -6.57 5.75 5.36
N TYR A 124 -6.38 6.80 6.17
CA TYR A 124 -5.72 8.04 5.71
C TYR A 124 -4.32 7.74 5.20
N ILE A 125 -4.04 8.14 3.96
CA ILE A 125 -2.73 7.95 3.33
C ILE A 125 -1.76 8.99 3.89
N LEU A 126 -0.66 8.54 4.48
CA LEU A 126 0.41 9.39 4.99
C LEU A 126 1.50 9.61 3.94
N GLN A 127 1.85 8.54 3.22
CA GLN A 127 2.94 8.55 2.27
C GLN A 127 2.72 7.47 1.22
N MET A 128 3.06 7.78 -0.03
CA MET A 128 3.02 6.80 -1.11
C MET A 128 4.23 6.92 -2.05
N SER A 129 4.69 5.78 -2.54
CA SER A 129 5.80 5.67 -3.47
C SER A 129 5.43 4.76 -4.64
N VAL A 130 5.78 5.16 -5.86
CA VAL A 130 5.52 4.34 -7.05
C VAL A 130 6.64 3.32 -7.24
N TYR A 131 6.28 2.07 -7.51
CA TYR A 131 7.23 1.06 -7.95
C TYR A 131 7.50 1.21 -9.45
N ARG A 132 8.77 1.44 -9.80
CA ARG A 132 9.22 1.73 -11.16
C ARG A 132 9.73 0.50 -11.91
N GLY A 133 9.80 -0.64 -11.23
CA GLY A 133 10.38 -1.88 -11.76
C GLY A 133 11.81 -2.10 -11.27
N ARG A 134 12.27 -3.36 -11.32
CA ARG A 134 13.56 -3.80 -10.73
C ARG A 134 14.77 -3.03 -11.24
N HIS A 135 14.75 -2.60 -12.51
CA HIS A 135 15.85 -1.85 -13.11
C HIS A 135 15.98 -0.44 -12.52
N PHE A 136 14.85 0.21 -12.20
CA PHE A 136 14.81 1.59 -11.69
C PHE A 136 14.82 1.66 -10.16
N ASP A 137 14.39 0.59 -9.50
CA ASP A 137 14.40 0.44 -8.04
C ASP A 137 15.28 -0.75 -7.64
N PRO A 138 16.61 -0.68 -7.83
CA PRO A 138 17.52 -1.74 -7.44
C PRO A 138 17.53 -1.90 -5.91
N VAL A 139 17.58 -3.16 -5.46
CA VAL A 139 17.66 -3.49 -4.03
C VAL A 139 19.11 -3.86 -3.72
N PRO A 140 19.75 -3.29 -2.68
CA PRO A 140 21.10 -3.65 -2.28
C PRO A 140 21.24 -5.16 -2.02
N ALA A 141 22.42 -5.71 -2.29
CA ALA A 141 22.71 -7.12 -2.02
C ALA A 141 22.44 -7.46 -0.55
N GLY A 142 21.76 -8.59 -0.32
CA GLY A 142 21.40 -9.04 1.03
C GLY A 142 20.23 -8.29 1.69
N GLN A 143 19.65 -7.27 1.03
CA GLN A 143 18.45 -6.58 1.52
C GLN A 143 17.18 -7.03 0.80
N LEU A 144 16.05 -6.87 1.47
CA LEU A 144 14.74 -7.11 0.91
C LEU A 144 14.11 -5.80 0.50
N GLN A 145 13.48 -5.76 -0.68
CA GLN A 145 12.78 -4.56 -1.17
C GLN A 145 11.81 -4.00 -0.12
N GLY A 146 11.04 -4.90 0.51
CA GLY A 146 10.08 -4.49 1.54
C GLY A 146 10.71 -3.82 2.76
N THR A 147 11.97 -4.14 3.09
CA THR A 147 12.71 -3.45 4.16
C THR A 147 13.01 -2.00 3.77
N THR A 148 13.53 -1.78 2.57
CA THR A 148 13.79 -0.43 2.03
C THR A 148 12.51 0.38 1.96
N VAL A 149 11.43 -0.21 1.41
CA VAL A 149 10.13 0.47 1.28
C VAL A 149 9.57 0.93 2.62
N VAL A 150 9.55 0.07 3.65
CA VAL A 150 9.03 0.46 4.97
C VAL A 150 9.88 1.59 5.57
N MET A 151 11.20 1.48 5.53
CA MET A 151 12.09 2.52 6.07
C MET A 151 11.91 3.85 5.34
N ASP A 152 11.81 3.84 4.01
CA ASP A 152 11.64 5.04 3.18
C ASP A 152 10.29 5.71 3.45
N LEU A 153 9.20 4.94 3.49
CA LEU A 153 7.86 5.47 3.75
C LEU A 153 7.75 6.08 5.16
N MET A 154 8.29 5.40 6.18
CA MET A 154 8.29 5.87 7.57
C MET A 154 9.16 7.12 7.74
N SER A 155 10.32 7.18 7.06
CA SER A 155 11.20 8.35 7.10
C SER A 155 10.58 9.54 6.38
N ALA A 156 10.05 9.32 5.18
CA ALA A 156 9.46 10.39 4.36
C ALA A 156 8.13 10.90 4.93
N SER A 157 7.46 10.15 5.81
CA SER A 157 6.29 10.63 6.58
C SER A 157 6.66 11.28 7.91
N ASN A 158 7.94 11.35 8.26
CA ASN A 158 8.43 11.92 9.51
C ASN A 158 7.81 11.26 10.76
N ILE A 159 7.59 9.93 10.72
CA ILE A 159 7.08 9.18 11.88
C ILE A 159 8.06 8.11 12.39
N LEU A 160 9.16 7.86 11.66
CA LEU A 160 10.26 7.04 12.15
C LEU A 160 10.86 7.66 13.43
N ASN A 161 11.22 6.82 14.40
CA ASN A 161 11.78 7.26 15.69
C ASN A 161 10.85 8.11 16.57
N LYS A 162 9.54 7.93 16.42
CA LYS A 162 8.53 8.60 17.24
C LYS A 162 7.60 7.65 17.98
N GLY A 163 7.99 6.38 18.16
CA GLY A 163 7.20 5.41 18.91
C GLY A 163 6.03 4.78 18.15
N TYR A 164 5.92 5.00 16.83
CA TYR A 164 4.86 4.43 16.00
C TYR A 164 4.95 2.91 15.88
N HIS A 165 3.84 2.27 15.53
CA HIS A 165 3.73 0.84 15.33
C HIS A 165 3.25 0.54 13.90
N VAL A 166 4.18 0.05 13.08
CA VAL A 166 3.90 -0.35 11.71
C VAL A 166 3.39 -1.80 11.62
N PHE A 167 2.27 -1.98 10.94
CA PHE A 167 1.74 -3.28 10.56
C PHE A 167 2.01 -3.54 9.08
N CYS A 168 2.44 -4.74 8.72
CA CYS A 168 2.73 -5.05 7.33
C CYS A 168 2.58 -6.54 7.02
N ASP A 169 2.37 -6.84 5.74
CA ASP A 169 2.28 -8.21 5.27
C ASP A 169 3.66 -8.91 5.22
N SER A 170 3.63 -10.13 4.70
CA SER A 170 4.77 -11.03 4.56
C SER A 170 5.79 -10.64 3.49
N PHE A 171 5.43 -9.74 2.56
CA PHE A 171 6.38 -9.17 1.61
C PHE A 171 7.36 -8.23 2.32
N PHE A 172 6.86 -7.42 3.25
CA PHE A 172 7.66 -6.43 3.98
C PHE A 172 8.37 -6.99 5.22
N CYS A 173 7.68 -7.84 5.98
CA CYS A 173 8.14 -8.25 7.30
C CYS A 173 9.39 -9.16 7.25
N SER A 174 10.39 -8.82 8.06
CA SER A 174 11.60 -9.61 8.26
C SER A 174 12.27 -9.30 9.61
N GLN A 175 13.11 -10.22 10.09
CA GLN A 175 13.91 -9.98 11.30
C GLN A 175 14.87 -8.79 11.13
N ASN A 176 15.45 -8.62 9.93
CA ASN A 176 16.35 -7.48 9.66
C ASN A 176 15.62 -6.13 9.78
N LEU A 177 14.44 -6.01 9.19
CA LEU A 177 13.60 -4.83 9.33
C LEU A 177 13.23 -4.57 10.80
N ALA A 178 12.83 -5.62 11.53
CA ALA A 178 12.47 -5.51 12.95
C ALA A 178 13.63 -4.97 13.80
N SER A 179 14.84 -5.46 13.60
CA SER A 179 16.03 -4.97 14.31
C SER A 179 16.30 -3.49 14.03
N ARG A 180 16.17 -3.04 12.77
CA ARG A 180 16.34 -1.62 12.40
C ARG A 180 15.28 -0.71 13.01
N LEU A 181 14.03 -1.17 13.05
CA LEU A 181 12.93 -0.42 13.66
C LEU A 181 13.08 -0.32 15.18
N ILE A 182 13.54 -1.38 15.85
CA ILE A 182 13.87 -1.32 17.29
C ILE A 182 14.92 -0.25 17.58
N GLN A 183 15.97 -0.16 16.77
CA GLN A 183 17.03 0.86 16.92
C GLN A 183 16.53 2.30 16.72
N THR A 184 15.42 2.45 16.01
CA THR A 184 14.78 3.74 15.71
C THR A 184 13.45 3.87 16.46
N THR A 185 13.36 3.34 17.69
CA THR A 185 12.18 3.46 18.58
C THR A 185 10.83 3.27 17.86
N THR A 186 10.78 2.34 16.92
CA THR A 186 9.62 2.08 16.06
C THR A 186 9.28 0.61 16.16
N TYR A 187 8.00 0.31 16.34
CA TYR A 187 7.54 -1.06 16.50
C TYR A 187 7.03 -1.62 15.18
N ILE A 188 7.13 -2.94 15.01
CA ILE A 188 6.60 -3.66 13.86
C ILE A 188 5.73 -4.83 14.30
N THR A 189 4.69 -5.14 13.53
CA THR A 189 4.01 -6.44 13.59
C THR A 189 3.60 -6.87 12.20
N GLY A 190 3.95 -8.10 11.83
CA GLY A 190 3.62 -8.60 10.50
C GLY A 190 3.64 -10.11 10.40
N THR A 191 3.09 -10.62 9.30
CA THR A 191 3.19 -12.03 8.95
C THR A 191 4.59 -12.34 8.43
N LEU A 192 5.16 -13.50 8.75
CA LEU A 192 6.52 -13.90 8.38
C LEU A 192 6.49 -15.13 7.47
N ARG A 193 7.02 -15.02 6.25
CA ARG A 193 7.07 -16.16 5.32
C ARG A 193 8.01 -17.24 5.86
N LYS A 194 7.62 -18.51 5.73
CA LYS A 194 8.42 -19.68 6.20
C LYS A 194 9.84 -19.73 5.61
N ASN A 195 10.08 -19.12 4.45
CA ASN A 195 11.41 -19.05 3.82
C ASN A 195 12.29 -17.90 4.36
N ARG A 196 11.78 -17.03 5.24
CA ARG A 196 12.60 -16.01 5.91
C ARG A 196 13.43 -16.61 7.05
N PRO A 197 14.55 -15.97 7.43
CA PRO A 197 15.22 -16.28 8.68
C PRO A 197 14.26 -16.18 9.87
N MET A 198 14.22 -17.24 10.67
CA MET A 198 13.47 -17.38 11.91
C MET A 198 13.99 -18.61 12.65
N PRO A 199 13.78 -18.74 13.97
CA PRO A 199 14.31 -19.88 14.70
C PRO A 199 13.51 -21.15 14.40
N ASN A 200 14.21 -22.30 14.38
CA ASN A 200 13.70 -23.55 13.81
C ASN A 200 12.42 -24.05 14.49
N THR A 201 12.25 -23.84 15.79
CA THR A 201 11.03 -24.19 16.51
C THR A 201 9.81 -23.48 15.92
N ILE A 202 9.90 -22.17 15.60
CA ILE A 202 8.80 -21.45 14.92
C ILE A 202 8.67 -21.91 13.46
N ARG A 203 9.79 -22.10 12.75
CA ARG A 203 9.76 -22.52 11.34
C ARG A 203 9.03 -23.85 11.17
N ASN A 204 9.27 -24.80 12.06
CA ASN A 204 8.75 -26.16 11.97
C ASN A 204 7.51 -26.41 12.82
N ALA A 205 7.10 -25.44 13.66
CA ALA A 205 5.87 -25.53 14.43
C ALA A 205 4.67 -25.83 13.53
N ASN A 206 3.86 -26.77 14.01
CA ASN A 206 2.54 -27.10 13.49
C ASN A 206 1.60 -27.29 14.69
N PRO A 207 1.19 -26.19 15.36
CA PRO A 207 0.30 -26.26 16.50
C PRO A 207 -1.02 -26.93 16.14
N THR A 208 -1.69 -27.50 17.14
CA THR A 208 -3.10 -27.88 17.04
C THR A 208 -3.95 -26.65 16.71
N PRO A 209 -5.14 -26.81 16.11
CA PRO A 209 -6.05 -25.69 15.90
C PRO A 209 -6.29 -24.92 17.20
N ASP A 210 -6.40 -23.60 17.09
CA ASP A 210 -6.58 -22.65 18.17
C ASP A 210 -5.46 -22.63 19.23
N ASN A 211 -4.25 -23.08 18.84
CA ASN A 211 -3.06 -23.06 19.66
C ASN A 211 -1.89 -22.36 18.95
N HIS A 212 -0.89 -21.97 19.74
CA HIS A 212 0.33 -21.35 19.24
C HIS A 212 1.60 -21.91 19.87
N VAL A 213 2.71 -21.74 19.16
CA VAL A 213 4.07 -21.94 19.65
C VAL A 213 4.79 -20.63 19.44
N TYR A 214 5.41 -20.09 20.48
CA TYR A 214 6.09 -18.80 20.41
C TYR A 214 7.53 -18.91 20.92
N MET A 215 8.37 -17.98 20.46
CA MET A 215 9.71 -17.76 20.96
C MET A 215 9.97 -16.26 21.04
N ARG A 216 10.63 -15.84 22.10
CA ARG A 216 11.00 -14.45 22.32
C ARG A 216 12.50 -14.34 22.56
N LYS A 217 13.11 -13.34 21.93
CA LYS A 217 14.45 -12.86 22.26
C LYS A 217 14.36 -11.34 22.42
N ASP A 218 14.64 -10.85 23.62
CA ASP A 218 14.58 -9.43 23.96
C ASP A 218 13.22 -8.79 23.62
N LYS A 219 13.21 -7.82 22.70
CA LYS A 219 12.00 -7.16 22.19
C LYS A 219 11.34 -7.90 21.05
N MET A 220 11.98 -8.92 20.46
CA MET A 220 11.47 -9.60 19.27
C MET A 220 10.72 -10.89 19.65
N LEU A 221 9.43 -10.93 19.32
CA LEU A 221 8.55 -12.08 19.46
C LEU A 221 8.30 -12.70 18.09
N CYS A 222 8.48 -14.01 17.98
CA CYS A 222 7.99 -14.81 16.87
C CYS A 222 6.93 -15.78 17.36
N ASP A 223 5.82 -15.88 16.64
CA ASP A 223 4.66 -16.68 17.03
C ASP A 223 4.19 -17.50 15.81
N ALA A 224 4.01 -18.80 16.00
CA ALA A 224 3.40 -19.70 15.05
C ALA A 224 2.03 -20.11 15.60
N PHE A 225 0.96 -19.68 14.92
CA PHE A 225 -0.43 -19.92 15.31
C PHE A 225 -1.18 -20.68 14.23
N ARG A 226 -2.07 -21.59 14.63
CA ARG A 226 -3.00 -22.24 13.71
C ARG A 226 -4.44 -21.90 14.11
N ASP A 227 -5.15 -21.22 13.22
CA ASP A 227 -6.56 -20.89 13.43
C ASP A 227 -7.44 -22.14 13.50
N MET A 228 -8.60 -22.07 14.15
CA MET A 228 -9.54 -23.19 14.33
C MET A 228 -9.96 -23.77 12.97
N ASP A 229 -10.36 -22.88 12.05
CA ASP A 229 -10.71 -23.20 10.67
C ASP A 229 -9.48 -23.24 9.72
N GLY A 230 -8.29 -23.01 10.28
CA GLY A 230 -7.05 -22.83 9.56
C GLY A 230 -6.42 -24.14 9.12
N LYS A 231 -6.34 -24.35 7.80
CA LYS A 231 -5.55 -25.46 7.22
C LYS A 231 -4.04 -25.28 7.37
N LYS A 232 -3.57 -24.06 7.63
CA LYS A 232 -2.13 -23.72 7.64
C LYS A 232 -1.75 -22.93 8.87
N THR A 233 -0.55 -23.19 9.38
CA THR A 233 0.07 -22.40 10.44
C THR A 233 0.54 -21.05 9.89
N VAL A 234 0.04 -19.97 10.47
CA VAL A 234 0.50 -18.59 10.23
C VAL A 234 1.68 -18.31 11.15
N ARG A 235 2.70 -17.61 10.64
CA ARG A 235 3.84 -17.17 11.42
C ARG A 235 3.84 -15.66 11.48
N MET A 236 4.10 -15.13 12.65
CA MET A 236 4.04 -13.71 12.97
C MET A 236 5.34 -13.28 13.60
N LEU A 237 5.73 -12.03 13.36
CA LEU A 237 6.81 -11.36 14.06
C LEU A 237 6.26 -10.06 14.65
N SER A 238 6.59 -9.77 15.91
CA SER A 238 6.26 -8.50 16.54
C SER A 238 7.38 -7.99 17.41
N THR A 239 7.50 -6.67 17.51
CA THR A 239 8.34 -5.99 18.50
C THR A 239 7.55 -5.19 19.54
N ALA A 240 6.21 -5.16 19.42
CA ALA A 240 5.31 -4.44 20.32
C ALA A 240 4.56 -5.36 21.30
N PHE A 241 4.17 -6.56 20.85
CA PHE A 241 3.30 -7.43 21.63
C PHE A 241 4.09 -8.29 22.64
N SER A 242 3.48 -8.53 23.79
CA SER A 242 3.91 -9.56 24.74
C SER A 242 3.22 -10.89 24.44
N VAL A 243 3.81 -11.97 24.94
CA VAL A 243 3.17 -13.28 24.95
C VAL A 243 1.97 -13.22 25.89
N GLN A 244 0.88 -13.85 25.50
CA GLN A 244 -0.17 -14.26 26.43
C GLN A 244 -0.19 -15.77 26.53
N HIS A 245 -0.12 -16.29 27.74
CA HIS A 245 -0.51 -17.66 28.01
C HIS A 245 -2.04 -17.72 27.98
N ILE A 246 -2.58 -18.16 26.85
CA ILE A 246 -4.01 -18.50 26.73
C ILE A 246 -4.11 -20.02 26.55
N PRO A 247 -4.96 -20.73 27.32
CA PRO A 247 -5.11 -22.19 27.19
C PRO A 247 -5.55 -22.64 25.80
N SER A 248 -6.39 -21.83 25.16
CA SER A 248 -6.81 -21.90 23.77
C SER A 248 -7.27 -20.52 23.34
N GLY A 249 -7.19 -20.23 22.04
CA GLY A 249 -7.69 -18.98 21.46
C GLY A 249 -6.69 -18.31 20.53
N ARG A 250 -7.21 -17.35 19.76
CA ARG A 250 -6.40 -16.52 18.88
C ARG A 250 -5.48 -15.58 19.69
N PRO A 251 -4.15 -15.63 19.51
CA PRO A 251 -3.20 -14.80 20.25
C PRO A 251 -3.39 -13.29 20.04
N ARG A 252 -3.05 -12.47 21.06
CA ARG A 252 -3.11 -11.00 21.01
C ARG A 252 -2.41 -10.41 19.78
N ILE A 253 -1.27 -10.96 19.38
CA ILE A 253 -0.51 -10.53 18.18
C ILE A 253 -1.34 -10.69 16.90
N VAL A 254 -2.12 -11.78 16.79
CA VAL A 254 -2.97 -12.05 15.62
C VAL A 254 -4.18 -11.11 15.62
N ASN A 255 -4.83 -10.93 16.78
CA ASN A 255 -5.94 -9.97 16.92
C ASN A 255 -5.50 -8.54 16.63
N GLY A 256 -4.34 -8.13 17.16
CA GLY A 256 -3.76 -6.82 16.91
C GLY A 256 -3.39 -6.61 15.44
N TYR A 257 -2.88 -7.64 14.76
CA TYR A 257 -2.61 -7.58 13.33
C TYR A 257 -3.90 -7.44 12.51
N ASN A 258 -4.90 -8.29 12.75
CA ASN A 258 -6.17 -8.25 12.01
C ASN A 258 -6.91 -6.92 12.19
N LYS A 259 -6.77 -6.29 13.36
CA LYS A 259 -7.38 -4.97 13.65
C LYS A 259 -6.72 -3.83 12.87
N ASN A 260 -5.38 -3.88 12.70
CA ASN A 260 -4.62 -2.73 12.21
C ASN A 260 -4.09 -2.88 10.77
N MET A 261 -4.22 -4.06 10.19
CA MET A 261 -4.07 -4.26 8.74
C MET A 261 -5.37 -3.94 8.00
N GLY A 262 -5.28 -3.86 6.67
CA GLY A 262 -6.45 -3.69 5.79
C GLY A 262 -6.85 -2.24 5.52
N ALA A 263 -6.18 -1.25 6.14
CA ALA A 263 -6.48 0.16 5.89
C ALA A 263 -6.20 0.55 4.41
N VAL A 264 -5.13 0.00 3.83
CA VAL A 264 -4.83 0.14 2.39
C VAL A 264 -5.93 -0.48 1.52
N ASP A 265 -6.39 -1.70 1.83
CA ASP A 265 -7.48 -2.35 1.08
C ASP A 265 -8.82 -1.61 1.23
N THR A 266 -9.07 -1.01 2.39
CA THR A 266 -10.24 -0.14 2.63
C THR A 266 -10.18 1.09 1.72
N THR A 267 -9.01 1.71 1.62
CA THR A 267 -8.78 2.82 0.70
C THR A 267 -8.95 2.39 -0.77
N ASP A 268 -8.45 1.22 -1.16
CA ASP A 268 -8.68 0.65 -2.50
C ASP A 268 -10.20 0.46 -2.78
N ALA A 269 -10.96 -0.02 -1.80
CA ALA A 269 -12.40 -0.22 -1.92
C ALA A 269 -13.15 1.11 -2.11
N ILE A 270 -12.79 2.15 -1.35
CA ILE A 270 -13.36 3.50 -1.47
C ILE A 270 -13.04 4.09 -2.85
N ILE A 271 -11.78 4.00 -3.29
CA ILE A 271 -11.36 4.47 -4.62
C ILE A 271 -12.13 3.73 -5.72
N LYS A 272 -12.36 2.43 -5.57
CA LYS A 272 -13.16 1.65 -6.54
C LYS A 272 -14.62 2.07 -6.55
N ALA A 273 -15.23 2.35 -5.39
CA ALA A 273 -16.62 2.74 -5.26
C ALA A 273 -16.89 4.15 -5.81
N TYR A 274 -16.03 5.11 -5.50
CA TYR A 274 -16.26 6.54 -5.80
C TYR A 274 -15.31 7.14 -6.83
N GLY A 275 -14.33 6.37 -7.31
CA GLY A 275 -13.35 6.81 -8.29
C GLY A 275 -13.98 7.20 -9.62
N GLY A 276 -13.54 8.34 -10.16
CA GLY A 276 -13.91 8.82 -11.49
C GLY A 276 -13.06 8.24 -12.62
N HIS A 277 -12.54 7.01 -12.46
CA HIS A 277 -11.59 6.42 -13.42
C HIS A 277 -12.21 6.30 -14.82
N ARG A 278 -11.42 6.59 -15.85
CA ARG A 278 -11.83 6.53 -17.26
C ARG A 278 -10.79 5.78 -18.08
N LYS A 279 -11.24 5.14 -19.16
CA LYS A 279 -10.33 4.60 -20.16
C LYS A 279 -9.66 5.79 -20.85
N ASN A 280 -8.34 5.89 -20.74
CA ASN A 280 -7.54 6.71 -21.65
C ASN A 280 -6.78 5.79 -22.63
N ARG A 281 -6.40 6.34 -23.78
CA ARG A 281 -5.49 5.69 -24.72
C ARG A 281 -4.05 6.01 -24.34
#